data_AF-A0A4Y2FS82-F1
#
_entry.id   AF-A0A4Y2FS82-F1
#
_cell.length_a   1.000
_cell.length_b   1.000
_cell.length_c   1.000
_cell.angle_alpha   90.00
_cell.angle_beta   90.00
_cell.angle_gamma   90.00
#
_symmetry.space_group_name_H-M   'P 1'
#
loop_
_entity.id
_entity.type
_entity.pdbx_description
1 polymer ?
#
loop_
_entity_poly.entity_id
_entity_poly.type
_entity_poly.pdbx_seq_one_letter_code
_entity_poly.pdbx_strand_id
1 'polypeptide(L)'
;MTAALFKDWFFHHFVSEVKESFKSLGLPEDTKAILLLDNYKAHSPVDELVSGNIVATLLPPNVTSLIQPMDQGVIQNFKCFYRRSFIQGLLNSDCDVTDLQKKFTVKDAVYAIALSWNQVKNTTLQKCWRKLWPAANPASDLTLQTDEEENHQDALTKVLDVVRSADNPLKTLPEDEVEEWLLINENEPVEQELTDEDIINIVVNPQPTQNLEESDSDAETEEKEKISWAEASESLNKFISFAEASTSYSASEIIDFHIIRNKFYTKRQKSRKQKDIRDFFKSK
;
A
#
# COMPACT_ATOMS: atom_id res chain seq x y z
N MET A 1 -10.37 15.61 -8.72
CA MET A 1 -11.75 15.11 -8.48
C MET A 1 -12.70 16.28 -8.55
N THR A 2 -13.85 16.17 -9.23
CA THR A 2 -14.84 17.27 -9.32
C THR A 2 -15.83 17.21 -8.15
N ALA A 3 -16.51 18.33 -7.85
CA ALA A 3 -17.54 18.36 -6.80
C ALA A 3 -18.68 17.35 -7.05
N ALA A 4 -19.07 17.16 -8.32
CA ALA A 4 -20.09 16.19 -8.70
C ALA A 4 -19.66 14.75 -8.38
N LEU A 5 -18.42 14.38 -8.73
CA LEU A 5 -17.89 13.05 -8.43
C LEU A 5 -17.73 12.82 -6.92
N PHE A 6 -17.30 13.84 -6.18
CA PHE A 6 -17.18 13.73 -4.73
C PHE A 6 -18.54 13.57 -4.04
N LYS A 7 -19.56 14.32 -4.51
CA LYS A 7 -20.94 14.18 -4.02
C LYS A 7 -21.51 12.80 -4.31
N ASP A 8 -21.30 12.29 -5.52
CA ASP A 8 -21.68 10.92 -5.89
C ASP A 8 -21.03 9.88 -4.98
N TRP A 9 -19.72 9.99 -4.75
CA TRP A 9 -18.99 9.15 -3.83
C TRP A 9 -19.53 9.21 -2.40
N PHE A 10 -19.85 10.40 -1.89
CA PHE A 10 -20.39 10.58 -0.54
C PHE A 10 -21.69 9.78 -0.36
N PHE A 11 -22.64 9.91 -1.28
CA PHE A 11 -23.96 9.29 -1.16
C PHE A 11 -23.96 7.79 -1.46
N HIS A 12 -23.22 7.35 -2.49
CA HIS A 12 -23.28 5.96 -2.95
C HIS A 12 -22.26 5.05 -2.26
N HIS A 13 -21.09 5.58 -1.89
CA HIS A 13 -20.03 4.79 -1.28
C HIS A 13 -19.89 5.09 0.22
N PHE A 14 -19.56 6.33 0.61
CA PHE A 14 -19.26 6.65 2.00
C PHE A 14 -20.42 6.37 2.95
N VAL A 15 -21.64 6.85 2.63
CA VAL A 15 -22.83 6.63 3.47
C VAL A 15 -23.16 5.13 3.60
N SER A 16 -23.03 4.38 2.52
CA SER A 16 -23.30 2.93 2.51
C SER A 16 -22.33 2.19 3.43
N GLU A 17 -21.03 2.44 3.29
CA GLU A 17 -19.96 1.83 4.12
C GLU A 17 -20.11 2.18 5.60
N VAL A 18 -20.44 3.43 5.94
CA VAL A 18 -20.66 3.84 7.34
C VAL A 18 -21.84 3.09 7.96
N LYS A 19 -22.95 2.94 7.22
CA LYS A 19 -24.13 2.20 7.70
C LYS A 19 -23.82 0.72 7.89
N GLU A 20 -23.07 0.12 6.97
CA GLU A 20 -22.64 -1.27 7.09
C GLU A 20 -21.69 -1.46 8.28
N SER A 21 -20.75 -0.54 8.49
CA SER A 21 -19.87 -0.51 9.65
C SER A 21 -20.67 -0.44 10.96
N PHE A 22 -21.64 0.49 11.07
CA PHE A 22 -22.52 0.58 12.24
C PHE A 22 -23.28 -0.71 12.52
N LYS A 23 -23.82 -1.34 11.47
CA LYS A 23 -24.48 -2.63 11.59
C LYS A 23 -23.53 -3.73 12.09
N SER A 24 -22.31 -3.78 11.55
CA SER A 24 -21.30 -4.77 11.96
C SER A 24 -20.85 -4.58 13.42
N LEU A 25 -20.85 -3.34 13.91
CA LEU A 25 -20.54 -2.97 15.29
C LEU A 25 -21.76 -3.08 16.24
N GLY A 26 -22.94 -3.42 15.73
CA GLY A 26 -24.18 -3.50 16.53
C GLY A 26 -24.67 -2.15 17.03
N LEU A 27 -24.31 -1.05 16.35
CA LEU A 27 -24.73 0.30 16.71
C LEU A 27 -26.16 0.59 16.23
N PRO A 28 -26.93 1.42 16.95
CA PRO A 28 -28.28 1.83 16.54
C PRO A 28 -28.31 2.50 15.15
N GLU A 29 -29.42 2.38 14.43
CA GLU A 29 -29.61 3.01 13.11
C GLU A 29 -29.56 4.55 13.16
N ASP A 30 -29.86 5.14 14.32
CA ASP A 30 -29.79 6.58 14.56
C ASP A 30 -28.40 7.06 15.03
N THR A 31 -27.38 6.19 14.99
CA THR A 31 -25.99 6.58 15.29
C THR A 31 -25.53 7.71 14.36
N LYS A 32 -24.79 8.67 14.92
CA LYS A 32 -24.29 9.84 14.20
C LYS A 32 -22.88 9.60 13.68
N ALA A 33 -22.60 10.05 12.46
CA ALA A 33 -21.26 10.05 11.87
C ALA A 33 -20.94 11.43 11.29
N ILE A 34 -19.67 11.81 11.37
CA ILE A 34 -19.16 13.04 10.78
C ILE A 34 -17.98 12.70 9.87
N LEU A 35 -18.06 13.11 8.61
CA LEU A 35 -16.94 13.13 7.68
C LEU A 35 -16.20 14.47 7.79
N LEU A 36 -14.93 14.43 8.19
CA LEU A 36 -14.08 15.63 8.27
C LEU A 36 -13.30 15.80 6.98
N LEU A 37 -13.41 16.97 6.37
CA LEU A 37 -12.81 17.29 5.08
C LEU A 37 -11.88 18.50 5.19
N ASP A 38 -10.88 18.57 4.32
CA ASP A 38 -10.11 19.80 4.11
C ASP A 38 -10.93 20.84 3.33
N ASN A 39 -10.37 22.04 3.16
CA ASN A 39 -11.02 23.15 2.45
C ASN A 39 -10.83 23.10 0.92
N TYR A 40 -10.63 21.91 0.33
CA TYR A 40 -10.51 21.77 -1.11
C TYR A 40 -11.80 22.16 -1.84
N LYS A 41 -11.67 22.81 -3.01
CA LYS A 41 -12.80 23.38 -3.76
C LYS A 41 -13.88 22.35 -4.12
N ALA A 42 -13.49 21.09 -4.40
CA ALA A 42 -14.44 20.04 -4.74
C ALA A 42 -15.30 19.57 -3.56
N HIS A 43 -14.96 19.95 -2.32
CA HIS A 43 -15.77 19.65 -1.14
C HIS A 43 -16.90 20.66 -0.91
N SER A 44 -16.92 21.75 -1.68
CA SER A 44 -17.96 22.78 -1.60
C SER A 44 -19.11 22.49 -2.58
N PRO A 45 -20.38 22.69 -2.19
CA PRO A 45 -20.85 23.08 -0.85
C PRO A 45 -20.99 21.87 0.11
N VAL A 46 -20.31 21.93 1.25
CA VAL A 46 -20.31 20.84 2.25
C VAL A 46 -21.69 20.63 2.90
N ASP A 47 -22.50 21.68 2.97
CA ASP A 47 -23.84 21.66 3.57
C ASP A 47 -24.82 20.75 2.81
N GLU A 48 -24.50 20.40 1.56
CA GLU A 48 -25.29 19.45 0.77
C GLU A 48 -24.92 17.98 1.06
N LEU A 49 -23.83 17.72 1.78
CA LEU A 49 -23.33 16.38 2.09
C LEU A 49 -23.95 15.88 3.41
N VAL A 50 -25.27 15.63 3.36
CA VAL A 50 -26.07 15.23 4.50
C VAL A 50 -26.95 14.04 4.12
N SER A 51 -26.87 12.96 4.90
CA SER A 51 -27.74 11.78 4.78
C SER A 51 -28.20 11.35 6.17
N GLY A 52 -29.31 11.92 6.65
CA GLY A 52 -29.83 11.65 7.99
C GLY A 52 -28.85 12.10 9.07
N ASN A 53 -28.35 11.15 9.87
CA ASN A 53 -27.40 11.40 10.95
C ASN A 53 -25.92 11.35 10.52
N ILE A 54 -25.66 11.18 9.22
CA ILE A 54 -24.32 11.19 8.61
C ILE A 54 -24.15 12.52 7.89
N VAL A 55 -23.18 13.32 8.32
CA VAL A 55 -22.92 14.67 7.78
C VAL A 55 -21.44 14.87 7.47
N ALA A 56 -21.12 15.74 6.51
CA ALA A 56 -19.76 16.22 6.32
C ALA A 56 -19.57 17.61 6.96
N THR A 57 -18.34 17.92 7.36
CA THR A 57 -17.94 19.26 7.80
C THR A 57 -16.49 19.54 7.44
N LEU A 58 -16.15 20.82 7.30
CA LEU A 58 -14.81 21.27 6.94
C LEU A 58 -13.98 21.52 8.19
N LEU A 59 -12.70 21.15 8.14
CA LEU A 59 -11.71 21.61 9.10
C LEU A 59 -11.52 23.13 8.96
N PRO A 60 -11.09 23.83 10.02
CA PRO A 60 -10.81 25.26 9.91
C PRO A 60 -9.75 25.52 8.82
N PRO A 61 -9.85 26.65 8.10
CA PRO A 61 -8.91 26.99 7.05
C PRO A 61 -7.49 27.17 7.59
N ASN A 62 -6.49 26.87 6.76
CA ASN A 62 -5.05 27.05 7.02
C ASN A 62 -4.46 26.21 8.18
N VAL A 63 -5.23 25.31 8.79
CA VAL A 63 -4.72 24.40 9.85
C VAL A 63 -4.81 22.94 9.46
N THR A 64 -5.32 22.62 8.26
CA THR A 64 -5.50 21.26 7.76
C THR A 64 -4.25 20.40 7.94
N SER A 65 -3.09 20.84 7.44
CA SER A 65 -1.83 20.08 7.56
C SER A 65 -1.37 19.86 9.01
N LEU A 66 -1.85 20.67 9.96
CA LEU A 66 -1.49 20.57 11.38
C LEU A 66 -2.37 19.59 12.16
N ILE A 67 -3.63 19.42 11.75
CA ILE A 67 -4.64 18.71 12.53
C ILE A 67 -5.35 17.59 11.77
N GLN A 68 -5.34 17.58 10.43
CA GLN A 68 -6.02 16.56 9.64
C GLN A 68 -5.35 15.20 9.89
N PRO A 69 -6.09 14.18 10.37
CA PRO A 69 -5.51 12.89 10.72
C PRO A 69 -4.77 12.21 9.56
N MET A 70 -5.27 12.35 8.32
CA MET A 70 -4.61 11.80 7.14
C MET A 70 -3.17 12.33 6.97
N ASP A 71 -2.96 13.62 7.25
CA ASP A 71 -1.67 14.30 7.21
C ASP A 71 -0.83 14.09 8.49
N GLN A 72 -1.43 13.54 9.56
CA GLN A 72 -0.73 13.23 10.82
C GLN A 72 -0.06 11.85 10.85
N GLY A 73 0.16 11.25 9.69
CA GLY A 73 0.96 10.03 9.55
C GLY A 73 0.29 8.89 8.80
N VAL A 74 -1.04 8.93 8.55
CA VAL A 74 -1.71 7.87 7.78
C VAL A 74 -1.17 7.81 6.35
N ILE A 75 -1.13 8.95 5.65
CA ILE A 75 -0.63 9.02 4.27
C ILE A 75 0.85 8.63 4.21
N GLN A 76 1.66 9.14 5.15
CA GLN A 76 3.10 8.84 5.20
C GLN A 76 3.34 7.34 5.40
N ASN A 77 2.65 6.72 6.36
CA ASN A 77 2.79 5.30 6.67
C ASN A 77 2.30 4.43 5.50
N PHE A 78 1.18 4.80 4.88
CA PHE A 78 0.70 4.16 3.65
C PHE A 78 1.71 4.24 2.49
N LYS A 79 2.24 5.43 2.20
CA LYS A 79 3.24 5.65 1.14
C LYS A 79 4.50 4.82 1.37
N CYS A 80 4.94 4.72 2.63
CA CYS A 80 6.05 3.84 3.00
C CYS A 80 5.78 2.38 2.62
N PHE A 81 4.62 1.82 3.03
CA PHE A 81 4.29 0.44 2.72
C PHE A 81 4.20 0.17 1.21
N TYR A 82 3.66 1.14 0.46
CA TYR A 82 3.59 1.09 -1.00
C TYR A 82 4.97 1.00 -1.62
N ARG A 83 5.84 1.92 -1.22
CA ARG A 83 7.23 1.99 -1.67
C ARG A 83 8.03 0.74 -1.32
N ARG A 84 7.86 0.22 -0.10
CA ARG A 84 8.48 -1.05 0.30
C ARG A 84 8.03 -2.21 -0.59
N SER A 85 6.72 -2.31 -0.86
CA SER A 85 6.19 -3.36 -1.74
C SER A 85 6.75 -3.25 -3.16
N PHE A 86 6.94 -2.03 -3.66
CA PHE A 86 7.56 -1.79 -4.96
C PHE A 86 9.01 -2.27 -5.02
N ILE A 87 9.84 -1.89 -4.04
CA ILE A 87 11.24 -2.38 -3.95
C ILE A 87 11.29 -3.90 -3.82
N GLN A 88 10.39 -4.50 -3.03
CA GLN A 88 10.32 -5.96 -2.92
C GLN A 88 9.97 -6.61 -4.26
N GLY A 89 9.06 -6.02 -5.04
CA GLY A 89 8.77 -6.48 -6.41
C GLY A 89 9.99 -6.42 -7.30
N LEU A 90 10.71 -5.30 -7.29
CA LEU A 90 11.93 -5.09 -8.06
C LEU A 90 13.02 -6.11 -7.74
N LEU A 91 13.32 -6.31 -6.46
CA LEU A 91 14.36 -7.24 -6.01
C LEU A 91 14.04 -8.72 -6.27
N ASN A 92 12.76 -9.04 -6.51
CA ASN A 92 12.32 -10.40 -6.85
C ASN A 92 12.06 -10.57 -8.35
N SER A 93 12.21 -9.52 -9.16
CA SER A 93 12.10 -9.57 -10.61
C SER A 93 13.47 -9.79 -11.25
N ASP A 94 13.50 -10.51 -12.37
CA ASP A 94 14.73 -10.72 -13.16
C ASP A 94 15.00 -9.57 -14.14
N CYS A 95 14.35 -8.41 -13.97
CA CYS A 95 14.50 -7.24 -14.83
C CYS A 95 15.04 -6.03 -14.08
N ASP A 96 15.67 -5.10 -14.80
CA ASP A 96 16.16 -3.87 -14.21
C ASP A 96 15.01 -2.90 -13.82
N VAL A 97 15.36 -1.80 -13.14
CA VAL A 97 14.37 -0.81 -12.66
C VAL A 97 13.56 -0.21 -13.80
N THR A 98 14.21 0.10 -14.91
CA THR A 98 13.58 0.69 -16.10
C THR A 98 12.59 -0.26 -16.75
N ASP A 99 12.95 -1.54 -16.86
CA ASP A 99 12.08 -2.56 -17.41
C ASP A 99 10.91 -2.90 -16.49
N LEU A 100 11.14 -2.90 -15.17
CA LEU A 100 10.05 -3.04 -14.20
C LEU A 100 9.09 -1.86 -14.29
N GLN A 101 9.60 -0.63 -14.37
CA GLN A 101 8.77 0.57 -14.47
C GLN A 101 7.91 0.55 -15.74
N LYS A 102 8.44 0.09 -16.88
CA LYS A 102 7.67 -0.08 -18.12
C LYS A 102 6.59 -1.16 -18.01
N LYS A 103 6.84 -2.22 -17.23
CA LYS A 103 5.91 -3.32 -17.01
C LYS A 103 4.89 -3.02 -15.91
N PHE A 104 5.14 -2.03 -15.05
CA PHE A 104 4.29 -1.70 -13.92
C PHE A 104 2.98 -1.05 -14.40
N THR A 105 1.89 -1.81 -14.31
CA THR A 105 0.59 -1.38 -14.83
C THR A 105 -0.23 -0.67 -13.76
N VAL A 106 -1.32 0.00 -14.18
CA VAL A 106 -2.32 0.54 -13.25
C VAL A 106 -2.94 -0.56 -12.38
N LYS A 107 -3.09 -1.78 -12.91
CA LYS A 107 -3.56 -2.94 -12.14
C LYS A 107 -2.59 -3.30 -11.01
N ASP A 108 -1.28 -3.31 -11.29
CA ASP A 108 -0.25 -3.51 -10.26
C ASP A 108 -0.29 -2.40 -9.21
N ALA A 109 -0.53 -1.15 -9.63
CA ALA A 109 -0.69 -0.02 -8.71
C ALA A 109 -1.89 -0.19 -7.79
N VAL A 110 -3.05 -0.63 -8.31
CA VAL A 110 -4.26 -0.90 -7.51
C VAL A 110 -4.01 -1.99 -6.47
N TYR A 111 -3.36 -3.10 -6.86
CA TYR A 111 -3.00 -4.12 -5.88
C TYR A 111 -1.99 -3.62 -4.86
N ALA A 112 -0.98 -2.85 -5.28
CA ALA A 112 -0.02 -2.26 -4.37
C ALA A 112 -0.69 -1.32 -3.36
N ILE A 113 -1.69 -0.53 -3.78
CA ILE A 113 -2.52 0.30 -2.90
C ILE A 113 -3.24 -0.57 -1.87
N ALA A 114 -3.97 -1.62 -2.30
CA ALA A 114 -4.69 -2.51 -1.40
C ALA A 114 -3.76 -3.19 -0.38
N LEU A 115 -2.62 -3.70 -0.84
CA LEU A 115 -1.61 -4.35 -0.01
C LEU A 115 -0.98 -3.39 1.01
N SER A 116 -0.82 -2.13 0.64
CA SER A 116 -0.23 -1.10 1.51
C SER A 116 -1.22 -0.64 2.57
N TRP A 117 -2.48 -0.45 2.18
CA TRP A 117 -3.55 -0.09 3.11
C TRP A 117 -3.74 -1.17 4.18
N ASN A 118 -3.73 -2.45 3.79
CA ASN A 118 -3.83 -3.57 4.72
C ASN A 118 -2.68 -3.69 5.74
N GLN A 119 -1.58 -2.97 5.52
CA GLN A 119 -0.46 -2.92 6.47
C GLN A 119 -0.57 -1.76 7.47
N VAL A 120 -1.42 -0.77 7.21
CA VAL A 120 -1.67 0.35 8.13
C VAL A 120 -2.38 -0.19 9.38
N LYS A 121 -1.73 -0.06 10.54
CA LYS A 121 -2.26 -0.58 11.81
C LYS A 121 -3.39 0.29 12.35
N ASN A 122 -4.37 -0.32 13.01
CA ASN A 122 -5.43 0.40 13.75
C ASN A 122 -4.86 1.37 14.80
N THR A 123 -3.76 0.99 15.44
CA THR A 123 -3.05 1.86 16.41
C THR A 123 -2.48 3.11 15.75
N THR A 124 -1.96 3.00 14.51
CA THR A 124 -1.53 4.16 13.71
C THR A 124 -2.71 5.08 13.44
N LEU A 125 -3.85 4.53 13.00
CA LEU A 125 -5.06 5.32 12.73
C LEU A 125 -5.48 6.08 13.99
N GLN A 126 -5.63 5.42 15.14
CA GLN A 126 -6.00 6.04 16.42
C GLN A 126 -5.03 7.16 16.85
N LYS A 127 -3.72 6.92 16.73
CA LYS A 127 -2.69 7.90 17.10
C LYS A 127 -2.74 9.16 16.24
N CYS A 128 -3.05 9.04 14.93
CA CYS A 128 -3.14 10.19 14.02
C CYS A 128 -4.24 11.19 14.43
N TRP A 129 -5.27 10.74 15.16
CA TRP A 129 -6.31 11.61 15.70
C TRP A 129 -5.87 12.45 16.91
N ARG A 130 -4.72 12.16 17.52
CA ARG A 130 -4.31 12.77 18.80
C ARG A 130 -4.30 14.31 18.80
N LYS A 131 -3.89 14.95 17.71
CA LYS A 131 -3.86 16.42 17.62
C LYS A 131 -5.25 17.04 17.49
N LEU A 132 -6.16 16.35 16.81
CA LEU A 132 -7.52 16.82 16.55
C LEU A 132 -8.50 16.46 17.68
N TRP A 133 -8.33 15.27 18.25
CA TRP A 133 -9.16 14.72 19.32
C TRP A 133 -8.28 14.04 20.39
N PRO A 134 -7.67 14.82 21.30
CA PRO A 134 -6.80 14.27 22.35
C PRO A 134 -7.50 13.26 23.28
N ALA A 135 -8.79 13.47 23.56
CA ALA A 135 -9.57 12.62 24.47
C ALA A 135 -9.87 11.20 23.92
N ALA A 136 -9.74 10.98 22.61
CA ALA A 136 -9.93 9.67 21.97
C ALA A 136 -8.69 8.79 22.12
N ASN A 137 -7.61 9.34 22.69
CA ASN A 137 -6.35 8.66 22.90
C ASN A 137 -5.84 8.90 24.34
N PRO A 138 -6.56 8.40 25.36
CA PRO A 138 -6.20 8.63 26.76
C PRO A 138 -4.85 7.98 27.08
N ALA A 139 -3.99 8.73 27.78
CA ALA A 139 -2.62 8.34 28.13
C ALA A 139 -2.49 7.02 28.95
N SER A 140 -3.59 6.41 29.38
CA SER A 140 -3.61 5.18 30.18
C SER A 140 -3.33 3.90 29.39
N ASP A 141 -3.32 3.92 28.04
CA ASP A 141 -2.94 2.75 27.23
C ASP A 141 -1.41 2.58 27.05
N LEU A 142 -0.63 3.34 27.84
CA LEU A 142 0.84 3.33 27.86
C LEU A 142 1.46 2.16 28.64
N THR A 143 0.68 1.19 29.11
CA THR A 143 1.24 -0.02 29.73
C THR A 143 1.47 -1.11 28.69
N LEU A 144 2.72 -1.18 28.21
CA LEU A 144 3.36 -2.40 27.70
C LEU A 144 2.73 -3.06 26.46
N GLN A 145 2.54 -2.29 25.39
CA GLN A 145 2.71 -2.87 24.05
C GLN A 145 3.91 -2.20 23.41
N THR A 146 5.05 -2.88 23.49
CA THR A 146 6.18 -2.74 22.56
C THR A 146 5.78 -3.22 21.17
N ASP A 147 4.66 -2.73 20.65
CA ASP A 147 4.37 -2.85 19.24
C ASP A 147 5.26 -1.82 18.56
N GLU A 148 6.41 -2.29 18.11
CA GLU A 148 7.38 -1.57 17.28
C GLU A 148 6.61 -0.71 16.27
N GLU A 149 6.68 0.60 16.52
CA GLU A 149 6.17 1.62 15.63
C GLU A 149 6.95 1.49 14.33
N GLU A 150 6.27 1.41 13.18
CA GLU A 150 6.90 1.86 11.94
C GLU A 150 6.95 3.38 11.96
N ASN A 151 7.81 3.94 12.82
CA ASN A 151 8.34 5.28 12.61
C ASN A 151 9.10 5.28 11.28
N HIS A 152 9.29 6.46 10.68
CA HIS A 152 10.15 6.68 9.51
C HIS A 152 11.49 5.91 9.60
N GLN A 153 12.11 5.87 10.79
CA GLN A 153 13.34 5.10 11.01
C GLN A 153 13.16 3.58 10.89
N ASP A 154 12.04 3.02 11.36
CA ASP A 154 11.76 1.58 11.27
C ASP A 154 11.32 1.19 9.85
N ALA A 155 10.57 2.06 9.19
CA ALA A 155 10.29 2.01 7.76
C ALA A 155 11.58 1.97 6.92
N LEU A 156 12.48 2.93 7.14
CA LEU A 156 13.81 3.00 6.52
C LEU A 156 14.62 1.74 6.82
N THR A 157 14.65 1.30 8.09
CA THR A 157 15.36 0.09 8.51
C THR A 157 14.85 -1.14 7.77
N LYS A 158 13.53 -1.29 7.60
CA LYS A 158 12.93 -2.43 6.89
C LYS A 158 13.15 -2.38 5.39
N VAL A 159 13.18 -1.20 4.80
CA VAL A 159 13.52 -1.02 3.37
C VAL A 159 15.00 -1.29 3.15
N LEU A 160 15.88 -0.77 4.01
CA LEU A 160 17.31 -1.09 4.01
C LEU A 160 17.52 -2.59 4.21
N ASP A 161 16.80 -3.23 5.13
CA ASP A 161 16.88 -4.66 5.34
C ASP A 161 16.54 -5.43 4.06
N VAL A 162 15.49 -5.01 3.36
CA VAL A 162 15.13 -5.55 2.04
C VAL A 162 16.26 -5.32 1.02
N VAL A 163 16.76 -4.09 0.89
CA VAL A 163 17.82 -3.68 -0.05
C VAL A 163 19.17 -4.37 0.24
N ARG A 164 19.49 -4.64 1.52
CA ARG A 164 20.76 -5.27 1.93
C ARG A 164 20.68 -6.79 2.01
N SER A 165 19.49 -7.38 2.08
CA SER A 165 19.30 -8.83 2.28
C SER A 165 19.67 -9.73 1.10
N ALA A 166 19.85 -9.15 -0.09
CA ALA A 166 20.17 -9.90 -1.32
C ALA A 166 21.45 -9.40 -1.98
N ASP A 167 22.12 -10.26 -2.75
CA ASP A 167 23.16 -9.83 -3.68
C ASP A 167 22.46 -9.19 -4.89
N ASN A 168 22.27 -7.88 -4.80
CA ASN A 168 21.49 -7.10 -5.76
C ASN A 168 22.18 -5.75 -6.02
N PRO A 169 21.91 -5.09 -7.17
CA PRO A 169 22.57 -3.85 -7.55
C PRO A 169 22.35 -2.69 -6.55
N LEU A 170 21.26 -2.72 -5.78
CA LEU A 170 20.89 -1.66 -4.83
C LEU A 170 21.60 -1.82 -3.46
N LYS A 171 22.28 -2.96 -3.22
CA LYS A 171 22.92 -3.28 -1.94
C LYS A 171 23.96 -2.24 -1.51
N THR A 172 24.56 -1.50 -2.43
CA THR A 172 25.57 -0.47 -2.14
C THR A 172 25.03 0.96 -2.09
N LEU A 173 23.73 1.19 -2.37
CA LEU A 173 23.14 2.54 -2.26
C LEU A 173 23.34 3.07 -0.85
N PRO A 174 23.79 4.32 -0.64
CA PRO A 174 23.95 4.85 0.71
C PRO A 174 22.57 5.08 1.37
N GLU A 175 22.55 5.13 2.70
CA GLU A 175 21.30 5.14 3.48
C GLU A 175 20.46 6.41 3.24
N ASP A 176 21.13 7.54 3.04
CA ASP A 176 20.55 8.83 2.68
C ASP A 176 19.82 8.78 1.32
N GLU A 177 20.35 8.08 0.32
CA GLU A 177 19.64 7.92 -0.98
C GLU A 177 18.37 7.07 -0.84
N VAL A 178 18.38 6.04 0.01
CA VAL A 178 17.20 5.21 0.29
C VAL A 178 16.16 5.99 1.08
N GLU A 179 16.62 6.80 2.03
CA GLU A 179 15.78 7.71 2.81
C GLU A 179 15.16 8.80 1.93
N GLU A 180 15.95 9.42 1.06
CA GLU A 180 15.47 10.39 0.08
C GLU A 180 14.36 9.79 -0.76
N TRP A 181 14.55 8.58 -1.30
CA TRP A 181 13.52 7.89 -2.09
C TRP A 181 12.21 7.64 -1.31
N LEU A 182 12.31 7.34 -0.01
CA LEU A 182 11.16 7.22 0.88
C LEU A 182 10.51 8.57 1.23
N LEU A 183 11.14 9.69 0.91
CA LEU A 183 10.66 11.04 1.21
C LEU A 183 10.41 11.91 -0.03
N ILE A 184 10.68 11.43 -1.25
CA ILE A 184 10.56 12.20 -2.53
C ILE A 184 9.25 13.01 -2.64
N ASN A 185 8.14 12.51 -2.09
CA ASN A 185 6.82 13.14 -2.19
C ASN A 185 6.38 13.89 -0.91
N GLU A 186 7.26 14.15 0.06
CA GLU A 186 6.93 15.09 1.17
C GLU A 186 6.82 16.53 0.66
N ASN A 187 7.51 16.86 -0.42
CA ASN A 187 7.57 18.22 -0.99
C ASN A 187 6.83 18.38 -2.33
N GLU A 188 6.19 17.32 -2.85
CA GLU A 188 5.39 17.42 -4.08
C GLU A 188 4.01 18.05 -3.77
N PRO A 189 3.59 19.08 -4.51
CA PRO A 189 2.22 19.58 -4.43
C PRO A 189 1.24 18.44 -4.81
N VAL A 190 0.22 18.23 -3.98
CA VAL A 190 -0.82 17.20 -4.14
C VAL A 190 -1.68 17.43 -5.40
N GLU A 191 -1.50 18.57 -6.06
CA GLU A 191 -2.22 18.99 -7.25
C GLU A 191 -1.34 18.84 -8.50
N GLN A 192 -1.73 17.91 -9.37
CA GLN A 192 -1.25 17.87 -10.75
C GLN A 192 -2.37 18.47 -11.62
N GLU A 193 -2.25 19.75 -11.98
CA GLU A 193 -3.04 20.31 -13.08
C GLU A 193 -2.45 19.73 -14.37
N LEU A 194 -3.20 18.83 -15.04
CA LEU A 194 -2.82 18.32 -16.36
C LEU A 194 -2.74 19.50 -17.32
N THR A 195 -1.60 19.70 -17.97
CA THR A 195 -1.45 20.71 -19.01
C THR A 195 -2.04 20.20 -20.32
N ASP A 196 -2.46 21.10 -21.21
CA ASP A 196 -3.03 20.71 -22.51
C ASP A 196 -2.03 19.87 -23.34
N GLU A 197 -0.72 20.06 -23.15
CA GLU A 197 0.34 19.24 -23.71
C GLU A 197 0.31 17.76 -23.22
N ASP A 198 -0.06 17.50 -21.96
CA ASP A 198 -0.16 16.14 -21.41
C ASP A 198 -1.34 15.37 -22.01
N ILE A 199 -2.44 16.08 -22.33
CA ILE A 199 -3.63 15.52 -22.99
C ILE A 199 -3.31 15.12 -24.43
N ILE A 200 -2.49 15.91 -25.13
CA ILE A 200 -2.13 15.67 -26.53
C ILE A 200 -1.21 14.44 -26.66
N ASN A 201 -0.27 14.23 -25.75
CA ASN A 201 0.64 13.08 -25.81
C ASN A 201 -0.05 11.72 -25.61
N ILE A 202 -1.19 11.68 -24.89
CA ILE A 202 -1.99 10.45 -24.70
C ILE A 202 -2.71 10.03 -25.99
N VAL A 203 -3.02 10.99 -26.88
CA VAL A 203 -3.81 10.75 -28.10
C VAL A 203 -2.94 10.29 -29.29
N VAL A 204 -1.63 10.57 -29.29
CA VAL A 204 -0.80 10.45 -30.51
C VAL A 204 -0.02 9.14 -30.63
N ASN A 205 0.18 8.35 -29.57
CA ASN A 205 1.07 7.17 -29.61
C ASN A 205 0.39 5.83 -29.23
N PRO A 206 -0.12 5.04 -30.19
CA PRO A 206 -0.34 3.62 -30.01
C PRO A 206 0.97 2.86 -30.30
N GLN A 207 1.68 2.39 -29.28
CA GLN A 207 2.84 1.50 -29.47
C GLN A 207 2.41 0.04 -29.65
N PRO A 208 3.08 -0.75 -30.50
CA PRO A 208 2.61 -2.04 -30.98
C PRO A 208 3.09 -3.21 -30.11
N THR A 209 2.23 -4.22 -29.98
CA THR A 209 2.53 -5.56 -29.45
C THR A 209 3.28 -6.41 -30.48
N GLN A 210 4.34 -7.11 -30.06
CA GLN A 210 4.88 -8.27 -30.79
C GLN A 210 5.23 -9.43 -29.86
N ASN A 211 4.81 -10.62 -30.31
CA ASN A 211 4.94 -11.97 -29.73
C ASN A 211 6.23 -12.70 -30.20
N LEU A 212 6.39 -13.93 -29.68
CA LEU A 212 7.15 -15.13 -30.14
C LEU A 212 8.41 -15.44 -29.29
N GLU A 213 8.84 -16.68 -29.02
CA GLU A 213 8.29 -18.05 -28.86
C GLU A 213 9.49 -18.95 -28.37
N GLU A 214 9.23 -20.23 -28.14
CA GLU A 214 9.86 -21.25 -27.25
C GLU A 214 11.26 -21.86 -27.57
N SER A 215 11.83 -22.59 -26.58
CA SER A 215 12.24 -24.04 -26.60
C SER A 215 13.48 -24.31 -25.72
N ASP A 216 13.90 -25.53 -25.38
CA ASP A 216 13.34 -26.72 -24.72
C ASP A 216 14.56 -27.58 -24.26
N SER A 217 14.38 -28.45 -23.25
CA SER A 217 14.97 -29.80 -23.10
C SER A 217 15.42 -30.21 -21.68
N ASP A 218 14.93 -31.40 -21.31
CA ASP A 218 14.99 -32.19 -20.07
C ASP A 218 16.37 -32.69 -19.59
N ALA A 219 16.45 -33.06 -18.30
CA ALA A 219 16.72 -34.45 -17.88
C ALA A 219 16.49 -34.66 -16.37
N GLU A 220 15.74 -35.72 -16.04
CA GLU A 220 15.32 -36.18 -14.72
C GLU A 220 16.45 -36.66 -13.80
N THR A 221 16.25 -36.58 -12.48
CA THR A 221 16.58 -37.69 -11.56
C THR A 221 15.82 -37.55 -10.22
N GLU A 222 15.09 -38.60 -9.86
CA GLU A 222 14.23 -38.67 -8.67
C GLU A 222 15.00 -38.73 -7.35
N GLU A 223 14.92 -37.66 -6.55
CA GLU A 223 14.99 -37.68 -5.08
C GLU A 223 14.03 -36.61 -4.55
N LYS A 224 12.86 -36.99 -3.99
CA LYS A 224 11.78 -36.10 -3.50
C LYS A 224 12.16 -34.61 -3.45
N GLU A 225 11.98 -33.93 -4.58
CA GLU A 225 12.52 -32.59 -4.78
C GLU A 225 11.88 -31.61 -3.80
N LYS A 226 12.72 -30.93 -3.03
CA LYS A 226 12.29 -29.72 -2.34
C LYS A 226 12.11 -28.65 -3.41
N ILE A 227 10.85 -28.33 -3.73
CA ILE A 227 10.48 -27.21 -4.61
C ILE A 227 11.32 -25.98 -4.25
N SER A 228 12.02 -25.42 -5.24
CA SER A 228 12.87 -24.26 -5.01
C SER A 228 12.06 -22.99 -4.75
N TRP A 229 12.64 -21.98 -4.10
CA TRP A 229 11.97 -20.68 -3.95
C TRP A 229 11.63 -20.01 -5.29
N ALA A 230 12.39 -20.30 -6.34
CA ALA A 230 12.15 -19.77 -7.68
C ALA A 230 10.93 -20.45 -8.31
N GLU A 231 10.89 -21.78 -8.30
CA GLU A 231 9.80 -22.59 -8.83
C GLU A 231 8.47 -22.34 -8.09
N ALA A 232 8.51 -22.22 -6.76
CA ALA A 232 7.35 -21.84 -5.97
C ALA A 232 6.85 -20.43 -6.29
N SER A 233 7.77 -19.49 -6.55
CA SER A 233 7.43 -18.12 -6.96
C SER A 233 6.75 -18.09 -8.32
N GLU A 234 7.30 -18.83 -9.28
CA GLU A 234 6.75 -18.91 -10.64
C GLU A 234 5.35 -19.56 -10.62
N SER A 235 5.20 -20.65 -9.89
CA SER A 235 3.91 -21.33 -9.71
C SER A 235 2.86 -20.42 -9.07
N LEU A 236 3.26 -19.65 -8.05
CA LEU A 236 2.36 -18.68 -7.40
C LEU A 236 1.96 -17.54 -8.33
N ASN A 237 2.90 -17.00 -9.11
CA ASN A 237 2.60 -15.95 -10.09
C ASN A 237 1.69 -16.46 -11.22
N LYS A 238 1.90 -17.69 -11.70
CA LYS A 238 1.02 -18.36 -12.67
C LYS A 238 -0.39 -18.54 -12.11
N PHE A 239 -0.51 -19.01 -10.86
CA PHE A 239 -1.81 -19.17 -10.21
C PHE A 239 -2.55 -17.83 -10.06
N ILE A 240 -1.86 -16.77 -9.64
CA ILE A 240 -2.46 -15.43 -9.54
C ILE A 240 -2.92 -14.95 -10.91
N SER A 241 -2.10 -15.10 -11.95
CA SER A 241 -2.47 -14.71 -13.32
C SER A 241 -3.72 -15.46 -13.82
N PHE A 242 -3.82 -16.76 -13.51
CA PHE A 242 -5.01 -17.56 -13.78
C PHE A 242 -6.23 -17.06 -12.99
N ALA A 243 -6.08 -16.80 -11.70
CA ALA A 243 -7.17 -16.34 -10.83
C ALA A 243 -7.71 -14.98 -11.28
N GLU A 244 -6.83 -14.06 -11.70
CA GLU A 244 -7.19 -12.76 -12.26
C GLU A 244 -7.92 -12.84 -13.60
N ALA A 245 -7.62 -13.86 -14.43
CA ALA A 245 -8.28 -14.08 -15.72
C ALA A 245 -9.59 -14.89 -15.60
N SER A 246 -9.81 -15.55 -14.47
CA SER A 246 -10.97 -16.40 -14.21
C SER A 246 -12.11 -15.60 -13.59
N THR A 247 -13.33 -15.82 -14.05
CA THR A 247 -14.54 -15.25 -13.44
C THR A 247 -14.97 -15.97 -12.16
N SER A 248 -14.26 -17.03 -11.76
CA SER A 248 -14.59 -17.84 -10.58
C SER A 248 -14.10 -17.23 -9.27
N TYR A 249 -13.25 -16.20 -9.31
CA TYR A 249 -12.70 -15.55 -8.12
C TYR A 249 -13.22 -14.11 -8.00
N SER A 250 -13.59 -13.73 -6.79
CA SER A 250 -13.94 -12.37 -6.44
C SER A 250 -12.70 -11.47 -6.35
N ALA A 251 -12.90 -10.15 -6.44
CA ALA A 251 -11.82 -9.18 -6.28
C ALA A 251 -11.13 -9.31 -4.90
N SER A 252 -11.88 -9.64 -3.85
CA SER A 252 -11.33 -9.87 -2.51
C SER A 252 -10.39 -11.08 -2.48
N GLU A 253 -10.79 -12.19 -3.08
CA GLU A 253 -9.95 -13.39 -3.15
C GLU A 253 -8.66 -13.15 -3.94
N ILE A 254 -8.77 -12.38 -5.04
CA ILE A 254 -7.59 -11.99 -5.82
C ILE A 254 -6.62 -11.16 -4.96
N ILE A 255 -7.12 -10.18 -4.22
CA ILE A 255 -6.31 -9.39 -3.27
C ILE A 255 -5.63 -10.30 -2.24
N ASP A 256 -6.35 -11.28 -1.69
CA ASP A 256 -5.78 -12.24 -0.74
C ASP A 256 -4.63 -13.04 -1.34
N PHE A 257 -4.71 -13.42 -2.62
CA PHE A 257 -3.60 -14.09 -3.30
C PHE A 257 -2.37 -13.17 -3.45
N HIS A 258 -2.55 -11.89 -3.76
CA HIS A 258 -1.45 -10.93 -3.74
C HIS A 258 -0.85 -10.74 -2.33
N ILE A 259 -1.68 -10.76 -1.29
CA ILE A 259 -1.21 -10.71 0.12
C ILE A 259 -0.34 -11.93 0.42
N ILE A 260 -0.79 -13.12 0.01
CA ILE A 260 -0.04 -14.38 0.18
C ILE A 260 1.30 -14.30 -0.55
N ARG A 261 1.32 -13.77 -1.78
CA ARG A 261 2.55 -13.56 -2.56
C ARG A 261 3.53 -12.62 -1.84
N ASN A 262 3.05 -11.48 -1.34
CA ASN A 262 3.92 -10.56 -0.60
C ASN A 262 4.48 -11.19 0.68
N LYS A 263 3.66 -11.95 1.42
CA LYS A 263 4.11 -12.73 2.58
C LYS A 263 5.13 -13.80 2.18
N PHE A 264 4.94 -14.46 1.05
CA PHE A 264 5.88 -15.43 0.48
C PHE A 264 7.25 -14.78 0.18
N TYR A 265 7.28 -13.63 -0.51
CA TYR A 265 8.52 -12.90 -0.78
C TYR A 265 9.22 -12.43 0.50
N THR A 266 8.47 -11.96 1.48
CA THR A 266 9.02 -11.60 2.80
C THR A 266 9.69 -12.80 3.48
N LYS A 267 9.06 -13.99 3.43
CA LYS A 267 9.64 -15.22 3.99
C LYS A 267 10.88 -15.68 3.21
N ARG A 268 10.88 -15.56 1.88
CA ARG A 268 12.03 -15.84 1.01
C ARG A 268 13.23 -14.96 1.34
N GLN A 269 13.02 -13.67 1.61
CA GLN A 269 14.08 -12.75 2.01
C GLN A 269 14.66 -13.13 3.38
N LYS A 270 13.81 -13.46 4.36
CA LYS A 270 14.26 -13.90 5.68
C LYS A 270 15.07 -15.20 5.64
N SER A 271 14.76 -16.13 4.72
CA SER A 271 15.50 -17.40 4.59
C SER A 271 16.89 -17.22 3.96
N ARG A 272 17.12 -16.11 3.23
CA ARG A 272 18.41 -15.76 2.63
C ARG A 272 19.38 -15.06 3.59
N LYS A 273 18.91 -14.58 4.75
CA LYS A 273 19.79 -13.99 5.76
C LYS A 273 20.61 -15.06 6.46
N GLN A 274 21.94 -14.92 6.41
CA GLN A 274 22.86 -15.74 7.19
C GLN A 274 22.59 -15.52 8.68
N LYS A 275 22.27 -16.59 9.42
CA LYS A 275 22.09 -16.53 10.87
C LYS A 275 23.43 -16.19 11.54
N ASP A 276 23.38 -15.39 12.60
CA ASP A 276 24.57 -15.12 13.42
C ASP A 276 25.11 -16.46 13.95
N ILE A 277 26.43 -16.65 13.92
CA ILE A 277 27.06 -17.87 14.40
C ILE A 277 26.68 -18.19 15.86
N ARG A 278 26.37 -17.15 16.66
CA ARG A 278 25.89 -17.26 18.05
C ARG A 278 24.52 -17.90 18.15
N ASP A 279 23.65 -17.76 17.16
CA ASP A 279 22.33 -18.41 17.16
C ASP A 279 22.43 -19.92 16.94
N PHE A 280 23.55 -20.40 16.39
CA PHE A 280 23.87 -21.83 16.30
C PHE A 280 24.25 -22.43 17.66
N PHE A 281 24.77 -21.60 18.58
CA PHE A 281 25.22 -22.02 19.92
C PHE A 281 24.19 -21.78 21.03
N LYS A 282 23.06 -21.12 20.73
CA LYS A 282 21.94 -20.95 21.68
C LYS A 282 21.03 -22.19 21.81
N SER A 283 21.21 -23.18 20.94
CA SER A 283 20.57 -24.49 21.10
C SER A 283 21.56 -25.48 21.71
N LYS A 284 21.65 -25.45 23.04
CA LYS A 284 22.04 -26.60 23.87
C LYS A 284 21.59 -26.40 25.31
#